data_AF-Q9BPA7-F1
#
_entry.id   AF-Q9BPA7-F1
#
_cell.length_a   1.000
_cell.length_b   1.000
_cell.length_c   1.000
_cell.angle_alpha   90.00
_cell.angle_beta   90.00
_cell.angle_gamma   90.00
#
_symmetry.space_group_name_H-M   'P 1'
#
loop_
_entity.id
_entity.type
_entity.pdbx_description
1 polymer ?
#
loop_
_entity_poly.entity_id
_entity_poly.type
_entity_poly.pdbx_seq_one_letter_code
_entity_poly.pdbx_strand_id
1 'polypeptide(L)' 'MQKLIILLLVAAVLMSTQALFQEKRLKEKINFLSKEKADAEKQQKRYCSDQWKSCSYPHECCRWSCNRYCA' A
#
# COMPACT_ATOMS: atom_id res chain seq x y z
N MET A 1 -28.90 5.04 -39.93
CA MET A 1 -27.88 4.06 -39.48
C MET A 1 -26.56 4.72 -39.07
N GLN A 2 -25.99 5.64 -39.84
CA GLN A 2 -24.73 6.32 -39.48
C GLN A 2 -24.76 7.02 -38.10
N LYS A 3 -25.85 7.72 -37.76
CA LYS A 3 -26.01 8.37 -36.45
C LYS A 3 -25.90 7.39 -35.27
N LEU A 4 -26.48 6.20 -35.40
CA LEU A 4 -26.38 5.16 -34.36
C LEU A 4 -24.96 4.63 -34.24
N ILE A 5 -24.26 4.43 -35.36
CA ILE A 5 -22.85 4.00 -35.36
C ILE A 5 -21.97 5.03 -34.66
N ILE A 6 -22.14 6.32 -34.95
CA ILE A 6 -21.38 7.40 -34.29
C ILE A 6 -21.64 7.39 -32.78
N LEU A 7 -22.90 7.24 -32.35
CA LEU A 7 -23.23 7.17 -30.93
C LEU A 7 -22.59 5.96 -30.23
N LEU A 8 -22.59 4.80 -30.88
CA LEU A 8 -21.95 3.59 -30.35
C LEU A 8 -20.43 3.74 -30.23
N LEU A 9 -19.78 4.37 -31.21
CA LEU A 9 -18.34 4.64 -31.17
C LEU A 9 -17.99 5.60 -30.02
N VAL A 10 -18.76 6.67 -29.84
CA VAL A 10 -18.56 7.61 -28.72
C VAL A 10 -18.74 6.89 -27.37
N ALA A 11 -19.76 6.04 -27.24
CA ALA A 11 -19.98 5.27 -26.01
C ALA A 11 -18.81 4.30 -25.72
N ALA A 12 -18.29 3.60 -26.73
CA ALA A 12 -17.15 2.70 -26.58
C ALA A 12 -15.87 3.43 -26.14
N VAL A 13 -15.60 4.61 -26.70
CA VAL A 13 -14.46 5.46 -26.30
C VAL A 13 -14.62 5.92 -24.85
N LEU A 14 -15.81 6.38 -24.45
CA LEU A 14 -16.08 6.80 -23.06
C LEU A 14 -15.91 5.66 -22.06
N MET A 15 -16.41 4.45 -22.34
CA MET A 15 -16.24 3.28 -21.47
C MET A 15 -14.78 2.86 -21.35
N SER A 16 -14.01 2.92 -22.45
CA SER A 16 -12.58 2.60 -22.45
C SER A 16 -11.79 3.56 -21.55
N THR A 17 -12.12 4.85 -21.57
CA THR A 17 -11.46 5.83 -20.69
C THR A 17 -11.79 5.57 -19.21
N GLN A 18 -13.04 5.26 -18.87
CA GLN A 18 -13.43 4.96 -17.48
C GLN A 18 -12.69 3.74 -16.93
N ALA A 19 -12.56 2.67 -17.72
CA ALA A 19 -11.81 1.48 -17.31
C ALA A 19 -10.33 1.80 -17.05
N LEU A 20 -9.69 2.56 -17.95
CA LEU A 20 -8.29 2.97 -17.79
C LEU A 20 -8.07 3.89 -16.57
N PHE A 21 -8.99 4.83 -16.31
CA PHE A 21 -8.88 5.72 -15.15
C PHE A 21 -9.09 4.97 -13.83
N GLN A 22 -10.03 4.02 -13.78
CA GLN A 22 -10.24 3.18 -12.59
C GLN A 22 -9.03 2.29 -12.31
N GLU A 23 -8.44 1.67 -13.33
CA GLU A 23 -7.25 0.82 -13.16
C GLU A 23 -6.04 1.63 -12.66
N LYS A 24 -5.77 2.80 -13.26
CA LYS A 24 -4.69 3.69 -12.80
C LYS A 24 -4.88 4.14 -11.36
N ARG A 25 -6.10 4.58 -11.00
CA ARG A 25 -6.41 5.05 -9.64
C ARG A 25 -6.30 3.93 -8.61
N LEU A 26 -6.72 2.71 -8.96
CA LEU A 26 -6.61 1.54 -8.07
C LEU A 26 -5.15 1.15 -7.88
N LYS A 27 -4.35 1.12 -8.96
CA LYS A 27 -2.91 0.84 -8.89
C LYS A 27 -2.16 1.89 -8.07
N GLU A 28 -2.49 3.17 -8.24
CA GLU A 28 -1.90 4.26 -7.44
C GLU A 28 -2.26 4.16 -5.97
N LYS A 29 -3.51 3.82 -5.65
CA LYS A 29 -3.96 3.57 -4.26
C LYS A 29 -3.26 2.38 -3.61
N ILE A 30 -3.06 1.28 -4.35
CA ILE A 30 -2.29 0.12 -3.88
C ILE A 30 -0.83 0.52 -3.62
N ASN A 31 -0.21 1.21 -4.58
CA ASN A 31 1.18 1.66 -4.45
C ASN A 31 1.38 2.59 -3.25
N PHE A 32 0.42 3.51 -3.00
CA PHE A 32 0.45 4.39 -1.84
C PHE A 32 0.39 3.61 -0.53
N LEU A 33 -0.55 2.68 -0.39
CA LEU A 33 -0.67 1.84 0.81
C LEU A 33 0.54 0.92 1.00
N SER A 34 1.10 0.38 -0.07
CA SER A 34 2.32 -0.43 -0.01
C SER A 34 3.53 0.39 0.42
N LYS A 35 3.66 1.63 -0.07
CA LYS A 35 4.73 2.54 0.35
C LYS A 35 4.60 2.94 1.81
N GLU A 36 3.38 3.28 2.25
CA GLU A 36 3.10 3.61 3.66
C GLU A 36 3.44 2.44 4.59
N LYS A 37 3.06 1.20 4.23
CA LYS A 37 3.44 -0.01 4.99
C LYS A 37 4.96 -0.20 5.04
N ALA A 38 5.64 -0.01 3.91
CA ALA A 38 7.10 -0.15 3.85
C ALA A 38 7.82 0.93 4.69
N ASP A 39 7.32 2.16 4.67
CA ASP A 39 7.85 3.26 5.48
C ASP A 39 7.60 3.01 6.98
N ALA A 40 6.41 2.52 7.36
CA ALA A 40 6.10 2.13 8.73
C ALA A 40 6.98 0.97 9.23
N GLU A 41 7.19 -0.07 8.41
CA GLU A 41 8.07 -1.19 8.77
C GLU A 41 9.54 -0.75 8.88
N LYS A 42 10.01 0.09 7.96
CA LYS A 42 11.36 0.67 8.01
C LYS A 42 11.55 1.55 9.23
N GLN A 43 10.54 2.32 9.59
CA GLN A 43 10.54 3.17 10.77
C GLN A 43 10.56 2.31 12.04
N GLN A 44 9.74 1.25 12.10
CA GLN A 44 9.78 0.30 13.21
C GLN A 44 11.17 -0.32 13.34
N LYS A 45 11.76 -0.84 12.25
CA LYS A 45 13.13 -1.39 12.21
C LYS A 45 14.22 -0.41 12.67
N ARG A 46 14.02 0.90 12.50
CA ARG A 46 14.98 1.91 12.96
C ARG A 46 14.90 2.21 14.46
N TYR A 47 13.71 2.10 15.05
CA TYR A 47 13.48 2.47 16.45
C TYR A 47 13.44 1.28 17.40
N CYS A 48 13.22 0.08 16.88
CA CYS A 48 13.26 -1.12 17.69
C CYS A 48 14.68 -1.68 17.82
N SER A 49 14.93 -2.37 18.92
CA SER A 49 16.19 -3.02 19.21
C SER A 49 16.23 -4.43 18.61
N ASP A 50 17.39 -4.80 18.08
CA ASP A 50 17.68 -6.15 17.58
C ASP A 50 17.62 -7.20 18.70
N GLN A 51 17.63 -8.48 18.32
CA GLN A 51 17.61 -9.58 19.27
C GLN A 51 18.72 -9.45 20.32
N TRP A 52 18.45 -9.85 21.57
CA TRP A 52 19.38 -9.81 22.71
C TRP A 52 19.75 -8.42 23.24
N LYS A 53 19.13 -7.35 22.75
CA LYS A 53 19.20 -6.03 23.42
C LYS A 53 18.30 -6.00 24.65
N SER A 54 18.78 -5.38 25.71
CA SER A 54 17.97 -5.21 26.92
C SER A 54 16.77 -4.32 26.62
N CYS A 55 15.61 -4.67 27.19
CA CYS A 55 14.35 -3.98 27.02
C CYS A 55 13.58 -3.96 28.33
N SER A 56 12.72 -2.95 28.51
CA SER A 56 11.75 -2.89 29.61
C SER A 56 10.33 -3.19 29.14
N TYR A 57 10.01 -2.87 27.89
CA TYR A 57 8.68 -3.03 27.30
C TYR A 57 8.73 -3.73 25.94
N PRO A 58 7.68 -4.48 25.56
CA PRO A 58 7.60 -5.16 24.26
C PRO A 58 7.80 -4.26 23.03
N HIS A 59 7.31 -3.02 23.07
CA HIS A 59 7.39 -2.09 21.93
C HIS A 59 8.81 -1.59 21.63
N GLU A 60 9.77 -1.79 22.54
CA GLU A 60 11.19 -1.52 22.29
C GLU A 60 11.80 -2.56 21.34
N CYS A 61 11.15 -3.71 21.15
CA CYS A 61 11.66 -4.84 20.38
C CYS A 61 10.95 -4.99 19.05
N CYS A 62 11.68 -5.37 18.00
CA CYS A 62 11.12 -5.47 16.65
C CYS A 62 10.01 -6.53 16.54
N ARG A 63 10.06 -7.54 17.41
CA ARG A 63 9.12 -8.67 17.47
C ARG A 63 8.05 -8.54 18.56
N TRP A 64 7.96 -7.39 19.24
CA TRP A 64 7.01 -7.21 20.36
C TRP A 64 7.17 -8.24 21.48
N SER A 65 8.40 -8.71 21.69
CA SER A 65 8.73 -9.71 22.70
C SER A 65 9.88 -9.20 23.55
N CYS A 66 9.61 -8.95 24.83
CA CYS A 66 10.59 -8.50 25.79
C CYS A 66 10.59 -9.41 27.02
N ASN A 67 11.68 -10.13 27.24
CA ASN A 67 11.88 -10.97 28.43
C ASN A 67 13.26 -10.67 29.03
N ARG A 68 13.43 -9.45 29.57
CA ARG A 68 14.70 -8.74 29.88
C ARG A 68 15.52 -8.32 28.68
N TYR A 69 15.42 -9.09 27.59
CA TYR A 69 16.00 -8.78 26.30
C TYR A 69 14.96 -9.03 25.20
N CYS A 70 15.16 -8.36 24.05
CA CYS A 70 14.37 -8.58 22.85
C CYS A 70 14.60 -9.99 22.29
N ALA A 71 13.54 -10.78 22.14
CA ALA A 71 13.59 -12.17 21.63
C ALA A 71 12.97 -12.31 20.23
#